data_AF-A0A7Y9SU08-F1
#
_entry.id   AF-A0A7Y9SU08-F1
#
_cell.length_a   1.000
_cell.length_b   1.000
_cell.length_c   1.000
_cell.angle_alpha   90.00
_cell.angle_beta   90.00
_cell.angle_gamma   90.00
#
_symmetry.space_group_name_H-M   'P 1'
#
loop_
_entity.id
_entity.type
_entity.pdbx_description
1 polymer ?
#
loop_
_entity_poly.entity_id
_entity_poly.type
_entity_poly.pdbx_seq_one_letter_code
_entity_poly.pdbx_strand_id
1 'polypeptide(L)'
;MTPVPRVEMVIESADVLAGTNRVTLWRIADGREIKVRGGVDRAFAGGPPLEVRRNVDVDPAGTSTSSHSASQSGAGSPTFTATSTLGMNVGGMGIDTFVRVEATAASTYLDVRGTATNNVLKTPLGPDIAASAWVRPSSISDPIGRVYIQQYNSSNVLLGTSDVATGSIGSGWNRVGFSVPRLAGAVRAVPIFRITGTVPVGARLDVTGFLTESANSVGRWFSGSSTPYLGYAPSWLGAVNASASIESAGTGSLSLIDYEPPLRGSFSYEAECWAGSTPLGRVAIGSSTIGWTGGTVIQQPLDPSLAVKVQLNWGTAPELTRATPGGLVFSSGEATPDYVGFGPRRSLQGVPVVFEVADADLETLHATLGTYETPQLPIWLIRSTSGRWPSVFFCHVPFLSEVDRSGYGGDVLGFTTTVDEVNPPAPALVIATLSYADLDAGYASYTARDAAYASYDAQDRDYSLAGLAG
;
A
#
# COMPACT_ATOMS: atom_id res chain seq x y z
N MET A 1 -17.03 4.99 -28.66
CA MET A 1 -17.09 3.93 -27.64
C MET A 1 -17.40 4.54 -26.29
N THR A 2 -18.38 3.98 -25.58
CA THR A 2 -18.71 4.39 -24.21
C THR A 2 -17.60 3.92 -23.26
N PRO A 3 -17.01 4.79 -22.42
CA PRO A 3 -15.99 4.37 -21.47
C PRO A 3 -16.54 3.28 -20.53
N VAL A 4 -15.82 2.17 -20.42
CA VAL A 4 -16.18 1.04 -19.54
C VAL A 4 -16.05 1.49 -18.08
N PRO A 5 -17.13 1.45 -17.28
CA PRO A 5 -17.03 1.75 -15.86
C PRO A 5 -16.10 0.76 -15.18
N ARG A 6 -15.09 1.28 -14.50
CA ARG A 6 -14.01 0.51 -13.86
C ARG A 6 -13.59 1.15 -12.55
N VAL A 7 -12.96 0.36 -11.68
CA VAL A 7 -12.33 0.84 -10.45
C VAL A 7 -10.88 0.39 -10.45
N GLU A 8 -9.96 1.33 -10.24
CA GLU A 8 -8.58 1.00 -9.93
C GLU A 8 -8.46 0.77 -8.42
N MET A 9 -7.84 -0.34 -8.05
CA MET A 9 -7.47 -0.69 -6.70
C MET A 9 -5.96 -0.73 -6.59
N VAL A 10 -5.41 0.06 -5.68
CA VAL A 10 -4.00 0.02 -5.32
C VAL A 10 -3.89 -0.72 -3.99
N ILE A 11 -3.12 -1.81 -3.97
CA ILE A 11 -2.78 -2.55 -2.77
C ILE A 11 -1.35 -2.19 -2.42
N GLU A 12 -1.15 -1.54 -1.28
CA GLU A 12 0.17 -1.22 -0.76
C GLU A 12 0.67 -2.33 0.17
N SER A 13 1.97 -2.36 0.40
CA SER A 13 2.56 -3.33 1.32
C SER A 13 2.08 -3.19 2.76
N ALA A 14 1.65 -2.00 3.16
CA ALA A 14 1.03 -1.75 4.46
C ALA A 14 -0.37 -2.38 4.57
N ASP A 15 -1.03 -2.67 3.45
CA ASP A 15 -2.37 -3.22 3.41
C ASP A 15 -2.38 -4.75 3.53
N VAL A 16 -1.25 -5.43 3.28
CA VAL A 16 -1.17 -6.90 3.22
C VAL A 16 -0.49 -7.51 4.45
N LEU A 17 -0.77 -8.79 4.69
CA LEU A 17 -0.16 -9.53 5.80
C LEU A 17 1.34 -9.75 5.57
N ALA A 18 2.13 -9.77 6.63
CA ALA A 18 3.56 -10.06 6.54
C ALA A 18 3.82 -11.46 5.93
N GLY A 19 4.79 -11.54 5.01
CA GLY A 19 5.11 -12.78 4.29
C GLY A 19 4.26 -13.03 3.03
N THR A 20 3.35 -12.12 2.70
CA THR A 20 2.57 -12.18 1.45
C THR A 20 3.50 -12.07 0.24
N ASN A 21 3.43 -13.03 -0.68
CA ASN A 21 4.11 -13.00 -1.98
C ASN A 21 3.14 -13.04 -3.17
N ARG A 22 1.86 -13.34 -2.93
CA ARG A 22 0.78 -13.30 -3.92
C ARG A 22 -0.52 -12.84 -3.28
N VAL A 23 -1.35 -12.16 -4.05
CA VAL A 23 -2.67 -11.69 -3.62
C VAL A 23 -3.76 -12.12 -4.60
N THR A 24 -4.93 -12.46 -4.06
CA THR A 24 -6.17 -12.56 -4.83
C THR A 24 -7.13 -11.48 -4.35
N LEU A 25 -7.53 -10.58 -5.24
CA LEU A 25 -8.48 -9.53 -4.95
C LEU A 25 -9.92 -10.06 -5.05
N TRP A 26 -10.70 -9.80 -4.02
CA TRP A 26 -12.11 -10.14 -3.91
C TRP A 26 -12.95 -8.86 -3.87
N ARG A 27 -14.08 -8.86 -4.57
CA ARG A 27 -15.12 -7.85 -4.48
C ARG A 27 -16.31 -8.41 -3.74
N ILE A 28 -16.86 -7.64 -2.82
CA ILE A 28 -18.06 -7.96 -2.05
C ILE A 28 -19.16 -6.96 -2.43
N ALA A 29 -20.21 -7.47 -3.06
CA ALA A 29 -21.35 -6.67 -3.52
C ALA A 29 -22.64 -7.49 -3.45
N ASP A 30 -23.75 -6.88 -3.00
CA ASP A 30 -25.05 -7.55 -2.84
C ASP A 30 -24.98 -8.87 -2.02
N GLY A 31 -24.08 -8.93 -1.03
CA GLY A 31 -23.84 -10.14 -0.23
C GLY A 31 -23.15 -11.28 -0.99
N ARG A 32 -22.60 -11.02 -2.17
CA ARG A 32 -21.83 -11.97 -2.98
C ARG A 32 -20.35 -11.63 -2.92
N GLU A 33 -19.52 -12.66 -2.80
CA GLU A 33 -18.06 -12.56 -2.95
C GLU A 33 -17.66 -13.02 -4.35
N ILE A 34 -16.99 -12.16 -5.09
CA ILE A 34 -16.57 -12.42 -6.47
C ILE A 34 -15.08 -12.12 -6.58
N LYS A 35 -14.29 -13.05 -7.12
CA LYS A 35 -12.89 -12.78 -7.45
C LYS A 35 -12.81 -11.72 -8.55
N VAL A 36 -12.05 -10.67 -8.32
CA VAL A 36 -11.82 -9.63 -9.34
C VAL A 36 -10.99 -10.22 -10.46
N ARG A 37 -11.50 -10.08 -11.68
CA ARG A 37 -10.84 -10.58 -12.89
C ARG A 37 -9.50 -9.89 -13.10
N GLY A 38 -8.45 -10.66 -13.42
CA GLY A 38 -7.09 -10.13 -13.50
C GLY A 38 -6.46 -9.79 -12.14
N GLY A 39 -7.22 -9.88 -11.04
CA GLY A 39 -6.75 -9.74 -9.66
C GLY A 39 -6.48 -11.08 -8.97
N VAL A 40 -6.48 -12.20 -9.69
CA VAL A 40 -6.31 -13.55 -9.11
C VAL A 40 -4.85 -13.99 -9.19
N ASP A 41 -4.35 -14.51 -8.07
CA ASP A 41 -2.99 -15.05 -7.91
C ASP A 41 -1.89 -14.11 -8.42
N ARG A 42 -2.07 -12.80 -8.17
CA ARG A 42 -1.14 -11.79 -8.65
C ARG A 42 0.09 -11.78 -7.76
N ALA A 43 1.26 -11.88 -8.39
CA ALA A 43 2.52 -11.75 -7.70
C ALA A 43 2.55 -10.40 -6.97
N PHE A 44 2.71 -10.46 -5.66
CA PHE A 44 2.91 -9.32 -4.81
C PHE A 44 4.36 -9.39 -4.34
N ALA A 45 5.26 -9.03 -5.24
CA ALA A 45 6.62 -8.75 -4.85
C ALA A 45 6.58 -7.38 -4.18
N GLY A 46 6.51 -7.36 -2.84
CA GLY A 46 7.03 -6.20 -2.12
C GLY A 46 8.38 -5.89 -2.76
N GLY A 47 8.59 -4.67 -3.28
CA GLY A 47 9.90 -4.26 -3.75
C GLY A 47 10.95 -4.71 -2.73
N PRO A 48 12.17 -5.10 -3.17
CA PRO A 48 13.16 -5.75 -2.32
C PRO A 48 13.13 -5.09 -0.96
N PRO A 49 12.96 -5.85 0.15
CA PRO A 49 12.73 -5.30 1.47
C PRO A 49 13.66 -4.12 1.61
N LEU A 50 13.12 -2.93 1.89
CA LEU A 50 13.98 -1.78 2.13
C LEU A 50 14.86 -2.19 3.29
N GLU A 51 16.09 -2.54 2.95
CA GLU A 51 17.08 -2.93 3.91
C GLU A 51 17.40 -1.63 4.60
N VAL A 52 16.75 -1.38 5.75
CA VAL A 52 17.19 -0.36 6.69
C VAL A 52 18.53 -0.86 7.21
N ARG A 53 19.58 -0.59 6.44
CA ARG A 53 20.96 -0.84 6.82
C ARG A 53 21.27 0.09 7.97
N ARG A 54 21.29 -0.48 9.16
CA ARG A 54 21.65 0.28 10.34
C ARG A 54 23.14 0.57 10.41
N ASN A 55 23.37 1.73 11.02
CA ASN A 55 24.63 2.32 11.42
C ASN A 55 25.52 2.80 10.29
N VAL A 56 25.49 4.12 10.15
CA VAL A 56 26.39 4.93 9.32
C VAL A 56 27.79 5.00 9.94
N ASP A 57 27.93 4.74 11.25
CA ASP A 57 29.22 4.44 11.85
C ASP A 57 29.59 2.98 11.57
N VAL A 58 30.79 2.79 11.03
CA VAL A 58 31.46 1.49 10.89
C VAL A 58 31.46 0.84 12.27
N ASP A 59 30.89 -0.36 12.40
CA ASP A 59 30.71 -1.10 13.66
C ASP A 59 29.93 -0.36 14.79
N PRO A 60 28.60 -0.55 14.96
CA PRO A 60 27.90 -0.12 16.18
C PRO A 60 28.45 -0.79 17.45
N ALA A 61 29.11 -1.95 17.31
CA ALA A 61 29.87 -2.61 18.37
C ALA A 61 31.27 -2.00 18.59
N GLY A 62 31.63 -0.95 17.84
CA GLY A 62 32.99 -0.46 17.67
C GLY A 62 33.08 1.03 17.36
N THR A 63 32.11 1.85 17.79
CA THR A 63 32.43 3.26 17.99
C THR A 63 33.52 3.30 19.06
N SER A 64 34.75 3.55 18.63
CA SER A 64 35.82 3.87 19.56
C SER A 64 35.46 5.21 20.20
N THR A 65 35.73 5.37 21.49
CA THR A 65 35.57 6.67 22.14
C THR A 65 36.46 7.76 21.51
N SER A 66 37.49 7.38 20.73
CA SER A 66 38.29 8.30 19.90
C SER A 66 37.50 8.97 18.76
N SER A 67 36.31 8.45 18.45
CA SER A 67 35.41 8.98 17.41
C SER A 67 34.48 10.08 17.91
N HIS A 68 34.59 10.42 19.19
CA HIS A 68 33.77 11.42 19.84
C HIS A 68 34.62 12.51 20.47
N SER A 69 34.04 13.69 20.62
CA SER A 69 34.63 14.81 21.35
C SER A 69 33.55 15.49 22.17
N ALA A 70 33.97 16.33 23.11
CA ALA A 70 33.06 17.11 23.92
C ALA A 70 33.45 18.59 23.92
N SER A 71 32.46 19.43 24.15
CA SER A 71 32.67 20.85 24.39
C SER A 71 31.79 21.36 25.52
N GLN A 72 32.21 22.47 26.12
CA GLN A 72 31.44 23.24 27.09
C GLN A 72 31.35 24.68 26.59
N SER A 73 30.40 25.45 27.09
CA SER A 73 30.40 26.91 26.90
C SER A 73 31.40 27.57 27.86
N GLY A 74 31.81 28.80 27.54
CA GLY A 74 32.72 29.56 28.39
C GLY A 74 34.18 29.16 28.21
N ALA A 75 35.00 29.41 29.24
CA ALA A 75 36.43 29.14 29.18
C ALA A 75 36.75 27.65 29.42
N GLY A 76 37.85 27.18 28.82
CA GLY A 76 38.36 25.82 29.03
C GLY A 76 37.66 24.74 28.19
N SER A 77 38.28 23.56 28.16
CA SER A 77 37.72 22.36 27.55
C SER A 77 37.22 21.42 28.66
N PRO A 78 36.07 20.75 28.49
CA PRO A 78 35.61 19.78 29.48
C PRO A 78 36.55 18.57 29.50
N THR A 79 36.56 17.84 30.61
CA THR A 79 37.23 16.54 30.69
C THR A 79 36.36 15.50 29.98
N PHE A 80 36.94 14.76 29.05
CA PHE A 80 36.26 13.70 28.29
C PHE A 80 36.82 12.32 28.68
N THR A 81 35.97 11.45 29.21
CA THR A 81 36.35 10.13 29.74
C THR A 81 35.59 9.01 29.02
N ALA A 82 36.32 7.99 28.59
CA ALA A 82 35.82 6.81 27.88
C ALA A 82 35.48 5.62 28.80
N THR A 83 34.55 4.77 28.36
CA THR A 83 34.03 3.54 29.01
C THR A 83 35.04 2.56 29.53
N SER A 84 36.26 2.51 28.98
CA SER A 84 37.28 1.55 29.40
C SER A 84 37.78 1.78 30.84
N THR A 85 37.23 2.80 31.54
CA THR A 85 37.54 3.15 32.92
C THR A 85 36.66 2.38 33.91
N LEU A 86 37.28 1.59 34.79
CA LEU A 86 36.59 0.85 35.87
C LEU A 86 35.73 1.81 36.74
N GLY A 87 34.45 1.49 36.95
CA GLY A 87 33.53 2.28 37.81
C GLY A 87 32.54 3.22 37.11
N MET A 88 32.49 3.23 35.78
CA MET A 88 31.47 4.00 35.01
C MET A 88 30.10 3.30 34.89
N ASN A 89 29.99 2.06 35.39
CA ASN A 89 28.73 1.30 35.50
C ASN A 89 27.97 1.73 36.75
N VAL A 90 27.33 2.90 36.66
CA VAL A 90 26.53 3.46 37.76
C VAL A 90 25.06 3.16 37.48
N GLY A 91 24.55 2.10 38.11
CA GLY A 91 23.11 1.78 38.17
C GLY A 91 22.76 0.47 37.47
N GLY A 92 22.30 -0.51 38.24
CA GLY A 92 21.97 -1.88 37.82
C GLY A 92 20.79 -2.04 36.83
N MET A 93 20.63 -1.12 35.87
CA MET A 93 19.68 -1.21 34.75
C MET A 93 20.31 -1.76 33.47
N GLY A 94 21.58 -2.20 33.51
CA GLY A 94 22.26 -2.80 32.34
C GLY A 94 22.57 -1.82 31.20
N ILE A 95 22.58 -0.51 31.47
CA ILE A 95 22.99 0.54 30.52
C ILE A 95 24.30 1.14 31.02
N ASP A 96 25.39 0.84 30.32
CA ASP A 96 26.72 1.33 30.66
C ASP A 96 26.97 2.72 30.04
N THR A 97 27.65 3.59 30.79
CA THR A 97 28.00 4.94 30.35
C THR A 97 29.10 4.87 29.30
N PHE A 98 28.80 5.02 28.01
CA PHE A 98 29.79 4.97 26.91
C PHE A 98 30.87 6.07 27.04
N VAL A 99 30.46 7.31 27.25
CA VAL A 99 31.36 8.45 27.47
C VAL A 99 30.81 9.34 28.58
N ARG A 100 31.72 9.98 29.32
CA ARG A 100 31.43 10.98 30.34
C ARG A 100 32.13 12.28 29.99
N VAL A 101 31.39 13.37 30.09
CA VAL A 101 31.90 14.73 29.99
C VAL A 101 31.79 15.38 31.36
N GLU A 102 32.86 16.00 31.85
CA GLU A 102 32.87 16.74 33.11
C GLU A 102 33.29 18.19 32.89
N ALA A 103 32.49 19.14 33.39
CA ALA A 103 32.73 20.57 33.23
C ALA A 103 33.97 21.01 34.02
N THR A 104 34.92 21.69 33.36
CA THR A 104 36.12 22.25 33.99
C THR A 104 35.96 23.72 34.39
N ALA A 105 34.92 24.38 33.88
CA ALA A 105 34.53 25.74 34.21
C ALA A 105 33.01 25.84 34.34
N ALA A 106 32.53 26.87 35.03
CA ALA A 106 31.12 27.20 35.02
C ALA A 106 30.67 27.52 33.58
N SER A 107 29.59 26.89 33.12
CA SER A 107 29.13 26.96 31.75
C SER A 107 27.59 26.91 31.66
N THR A 108 27.05 27.09 30.46
CA THR A 108 25.62 26.99 30.16
C THR A 108 25.25 25.72 29.38
N TYR A 109 26.24 24.91 29.00
CA TYR A 109 26.03 23.62 28.35
C TYR A 109 27.24 22.69 28.44
N LEU A 110 26.97 21.39 28.36
CA LEU A 110 27.91 20.34 27.98
C LEU A 110 27.37 19.61 26.74
N ASP A 111 28.24 19.24 25.81
CA ASP A 111 27.85 18.37 24.70
C ASP A 111 28.85 17.27 24.40
N VAL A 112 28.33 16.21 23.77
CA VAL A 112 29.10 15.19 23.07
C VAL A 112 28.73 15.22 21.60
N ARG A 113 29.73 15.12 20.74
CA ARG A 113 29.56 15.13 19.29
C ARG A 113 30.42 14.08 18.63
N GLY A 114 29.97 13.56 17.50
CA GLY A 114 30.84 12.79 16.60
C GLY A 114 31.96 13.67 16.07
N THR A 115 33.13 13.10 15.79
CA THR A 115 34.18 13.82 15.06
C THR A 115 33.81 13.94 13.58
N ALA A 116 34.35 14.95 12.90
CA ALA A 116 34.06 15.20 11.48
C ALA A 116 34.51 14.04 10.57
N THR A 117 35.41 13.17 11.01
CA THR A 117 35.88 12.02 10.21
C THR A 117 34.97 10.79 10.30
N ASN A 118 34.09 10.73 11.29
CA ASN A 118 33.13 9.65 11.49
C ASN A 118 31.73 10.07 11.03
N ASN A 119 30.81 9.14 10.80
CA ASN A 119 29.45 9.36 10.28
C ASN A 119 29.29 9.58 8.74
N VAL A 120 30.10 8.93 7.91
CA VAL A 120 29.91 8.93 6.44
C VAL A 120 28.64 8.14 6.05
N LEU A 121 27.61 8.82 5.54
CA LEU A 121 26.33 8.25 5.12
C LEU A 121 26.53 7.08 4.14
N LYS A 122 25.94 5.92 4.44
CA LYS A 122 26.05 4.72 3.60
C LYS A 122 25.11 4.83 2.40
N THR A 123 25.61 4.44 1.22
CA THR A 123 24.81 4.35 -0.01
C THR A 123 23.98 3.06 -0.06
N PRO A 124 22.75 3.09 -0.60
CA PRO A 124 22.06 4.25 -1.15
C PRO A 124 21.62 5.25 -0.06
N LEU A 125 21.73 6.54 -0.36
CA LEU A 125 21.47 7.61 0.61
C LEU A 125 19.97 7.90 0.70
N GLY A 126 19.40 7.84 1.91
CA GLY A 126 17.99 8.17 2.17
C GLY A 126 17.70 9.68 2.05
N PRO A 127 16.43 10.09 1.89
CA PRO A 127 16.00 11.48 1.91
C PRO A 127 16.07 12.11 3.31
N ASP A 128 16.11 11.32 4.37
CA ASP A 128 16.16 11.80 5.76
C ASP A 128 17.38 11.27 6.53
N ILE A 129 17.72 11.97 7.60
CA ILE A 129 18.75 11.62 8.58
C ILE A 129 18.14 11.69 9.98
N ALA A 130 18.39 10.69 10.82
CA ALA A 130 18.01 10.70 12.22
C ALA A 130 19.20 10.50 13.14
N ALA A 131 19.18 11.17 14.29
CA ALA A 131 20.18 11.03 15.32
C ALA A 131 19.53 10.85 16.70
N SER A 132 20.06 9.95 17.53
CA SER A 132 19.63 9.78 18.92
C SER A 132 20.72 9.25 19.84
N ALA A 133 20.60 9.54 21.13
CA ALA A 133 21.47 9.00 22.19
C ALA A 133 20.71 8.97 23.53
N TRP A 134 21.19 8.13 24.45
CA TRP A 134 20.80 8.18 25.86
C TRP A 134 21.76 9.13 26.59
N VAL A 135 21.20 10.07 27.35
CA VAL A 135 21.93 11.10 28.11
C VAL A 135 21.49 11.08 29.56
N ARG A 136 22.44 11.27 30.48
CA ARG A 136 22.19 11.42 31.91
C ARG A 136 23.01 12.59 32.46
N PRO A 137 22.39 13.75 32.71
CA PRO A 137 23.06 14.87 33.35
C PRO A 137 23.18 14.65 34.87
N SER A 138 24.24 15.17 35.47
CA SER A 138 24.45 15.20 36.92
C SER A 138 24.90 16.59 37.35
N SER A 139 24.22 17.15 38.36
CA SER A 139 24.48 18.49 38.91
C SER A 139 24.30 19.65 37.92
N ILE A 140 23.54 19.46 36.84
CA ILE A 140 23.11 20.52 35.94
C ILE A 140 21.71 20.97 36.37
N SER A 141 21.52 22.26 36.66
CA SER A 141 20.20 22.81 37.02
C SER A 141 19.40 23.14 35.76
N ASP A 142 18.10 22.84 35.81
CA ASP A 142 17.14 23.00 34.71
C ASP A 142 17.64 22.41 33.38
N PRO A 143 18.09 21.13 33.37
CA PRO A 143 18.72 20.57 32.20
C PRO A 143 17.68 20.38 31.07
N ILE A 144 18.00 20.94 29.90
CA ILE A 144 17.22 20.79 28.67
C ILE A 144 18.06 20.02 27.66
N GLY A 145 17.49 18.94 27.14
CA GLY A 145 18.10 18.17 26.05
C GLY A 145 18.01 18.92 24.73
N ARG A 146 19.11 18.99 23.98
CA ARG A 146 19.17 19.52 22.63
C ARG A 146 19.95 18.56 21.74
N VAL A 147 19.48 18.39 20.52
CA VAL A 147 20.19 17.60 19.51
C VAL A 147 20.41 18.46 18.29
N TYR A 148 21.60 18.39 17.71
CA TYR A 148 21.95 19.04 16.44
C TYR A 148 22.38 17.98 15.44
N ILE A 149 22.07 18.19 14.17
CA ILE A 149 22.56 17.39 13.04
C ILE A 149 23.23 18.34 12.07
N GLN A 150 24.55 18.24 11.96
CA GLN A 150 25.34 19.00 10.99
C GLN A 150 25.60 18.16 9.76
N GLN A 151 25.23 18.64 8.58
CA GLN A 151 25.37 17.89 7.33
C GLN A 151 26.54 18.41 6.50
N TYR A 152 27.38 17.52 6.00
CA TYR A 152 28.59 17.86 5.25
C TYR A 152 28.60 17.21 3.86
N ASN A 153 29.19 17.89 2.89
CA ASN A 153 29.49 17.31 1.59
C ASN A 153 30.80 16.49 1.61
N SER A 154 31.15 15.90 0.47
CA SER A 154 32.36 15.07 0.30
C SER A 154 33.68 15.82 0.49
N SER A 155 33.66 17.16 0.39
CA SER A 155 34.81 18.04 0.62
C SER A 155 34.89 18.57 2.05
N ASN A 156 34.13 18.00 2.99
CA ASN A 156 34.05 18.43 4.38
C ASN A 156 33.49 19.85 4.62
N VAL A 157 32.76 20.41 3.66
CA VAL A 157 32.08 21.69 3.83
C VAL A 157 30.74 21.47 4.51
N LEU A 158 30.45 22.26 5.55
CA LEU A 158 29.15 22.27 6.24
C LEU A 158 28.08 22.83 5.29
N LEU A 159 27.08 22.01 4.99
CA LEU A 159 25.93 22.39 4.17
C LEU A 159 24.82 23.03 5.00
N GLY A 160 24.66 22.59 6.24
CA GLY A 160 23.66 23.14 7.15
C GLY A 160 23.66 22.46 8.51
N THR A 161 23.05 23.12 9.49
CA THR A 161 22.82 22.60 10.84
C THR A 161 21.34 22.68 11.14
N SER A 162 20.77 21.56 11.57
CA SER A 162 19.42 21.52 12.15
C SER A 162 19.54 21.30 13.65
N ASP A 163 18.61 21.85 14.44
CA ASP A 163 18.57 21.62 15.88
C ASP A 163 17.14 21.48 16.42
N VAL A 164 17.01 20.78 17.55
CA VAL A 164 15.76 20.69 18.30
C VAL A 164 16.03 20.68 19.80
N ALA A 165 15.11 21.25 20.57
CA ALA A 165 15.03 21.03 22.02
C ALA A 165 14.08 19.86 22.31
N THR A 166 14.54 18.85 23.04
CA THR A 166 13.77 17.65 23.40
C THR A 166 12.99 17.82 24.70
N GLY A 167 13.03 19.01 25.31
CA GLY A 167 12.39 19.32 26.59
C GLY A 167 13.31 19.13 27.80
N SER A 168 12.74 19.33 29.00
CA SER A 168 13.42 19.12 30.27
C SER A 168 13.76 17.65 30.48
N ILE A 169 14.96 17.37 30.96
CA ILE A 169 15.45 15.99 31.20
C ILE A 169 15.66 15.74 32.69
N GLY A 170 15.38 14.52 33.14
CA GLY A 170 15.61 14.14 34.55
C GLY A 170 17.08 13.84 34.85
N SER A 171 17.39 13.56 36.13
CA SER A 171 18.71 13.07 36.56
C SER A 171 18.98 11.59 36.21
N GLY A 172 17.98 10.88 35.67
CA GLY A 172 18.10 9.52 35.13
C GLY A 172 18.61 9.49 33.69
N TRP A 173 18.62 8.31 33.08
CA TRP A 173 18.85 8.17 31.64
C TRP A 173 17.61 8.67 30.88
N ASN A 174 17.81 9.64 30.01
CA ASN A 174 16.79 10.19 29.11
C ASN A 174 17.24 9.94 27.67
N ARG A 175 16.33 9.61 26.77
CA ARG A 175 16.66 9.52 25.35
C ARG A 175 16.40 10.85 24.67
N VAL A 176 17.36 11.33 23.91
CA VAL A 176 17.24 12.55 23.09
C VAL A 176 17.50 12.19 21.64
N GLY A 177 16.74 12.77 20.71
CA GLY A 177 16.91 12.52 19.28
C GLY A 177 15.90 13.24 18.41
N PHE A 178 16.17 13.31 17.11
CA PHE A 178 15.26 13.84 16.09
C PHE A 178 15.71 13.46 14.67
N SER A 179 14.82 13.70 13.72
CA SER A 179 15.03 13.44 12.28
C SER A 179 14.94 14.74 11.48
N VAL A 180 15.71 14.83 10.40
CA VAL A 180 15.79 15.98 9.51
C VAL A 180 15.91 15.55 8.05
N PRO A 181 15.38 16.34 7.10
CA PRO A 181 15.66 16.12 5.68
C PRO A 181 17.16 16.21 5.39
N ARG A 182 17.64 15.31 4.54
CA ARG A 182 19.00 15.33 3.99
C ARG A 182 19.13 16.46 2.98
N LEU A 183 20.13 17.31 3.18
CA LEU A 183 20.46 18.39 2.25
C LEU A 183 21.11 17.79 0.99
N ALA A 184 20.82 18.40 -0.17
CA ALA A 184 21.41 17.99 -1.43
C ALA A 184 22.95 18.01 -1.35
N GLY A 185 23.59 16.90 -1.75
CA GLY A 185 25.05 16.74 -1.69
C GLY A 185 25.60 16.34 -0.31
N ALA A 186 24.75 16.18 0.72
CA ALA A 186 25.20 15.66 2.00
C ALA A 186 25.58 14.18 1.88
N VAL A 187 26.82 13.88 2.30
CA VAL A 187 27.38 12.52 2.38
C VAL A 187 27.86 12.17 3.79
N ARG A 188 27.76 13.11 4.73
CA ARG A 188 28.07 12.91 6.15
C ARG A 188 27.12 13.70 7.03
N ALA A 189 26.81 13.17 8.21
CA ALA A 189 26.02 13.84 9.22
C ALA A 189 26.68 13.73 10.61
N VAL A 190 27.00 14.84 11.26
CA VAL A 190 27.59 14.86 12.61
C VAL A 190 26.50 15.18 13.63
N PRO A 191 26.09 14.19 14.47
CA PRO A 191 25.17 14.45 15.56
C PRO A 191 25.88 15.11 16.74
N ILE A 192 25.21 16.06 17.39
CA ILE A 192 25.66 16.72 18.62
C ILE A 192 24.55 16.58 19.66
N PHE A 193 24.85 15.95 20.78
CA PHE A 193 23.94 15.78 21.91
C PHE A 193 24.37 16.73 23.02
N ARG A 194 23.56 17.76 23.26
CA ARG A 194 23.86 18.85 24.18
C ARG A 194 22.85 18.90 25.30
N ILE A 195 23.33 19.11 26.53
CA ILE A 195 22.49 19.50 27.66
C ILE A 195 22.77 20.95 27.98
N THR A 196 21.73 21.79 27.92
CA THR A 196 21.80 23.20 28.36
C THR A 196 21.22 23.34 29.76
N GLY A 197 21.71 24.31 30.54
CA GLY A 197 21.27 24.58 31.90
C GLY A 197 22.32 25.38 32.66
N THR A 198 22.22 25.47 33.99
CA THR A 198 23.34 25.98 34.79
C THR A 198 24.30 24.83 35.06
N VAL A 199 25.51 24.90 34.50
CA VAL A 199 26.52 23.83 34.59
C VAL A 199 27.65 24.31 35.52
N PRO A 200 27.66 23.95 36.81
CA PRO A 200 28.77 24.25 37.70
C PRO A 200 30.02 23.41 37.34
N VAL A 201 31.19 23.83 37.83
CA VAL A 201 32.42 23.02 37.75
C VAL A 201 32.18 21.65 38.37
N GLY A 202 32.60 20.58 37.69
CA GLY A 202 32.40 19.19 38.11
C GLY A 202 31.03 18.61 37.75
N ALA A 203 30.12 19.37 37.14
CA ALA A 203 28.89 18.82 36.58
C ALA A 203 29.21 17.84 35.44
N ARG A 204 28.38 16.80 35.29
CA ARG A 204 28.64 15.70 34.35
C ARG A 204 27.53 15.50 33.35
N LEU A 205 27.90 15.03 32.18
CA LEU A 205 27.01 14.48 31.15
C LEU A 205 27.52 13.09 30.77
N ASP A 206 26.77 12.07 31.16
CA ASP A 206 26.97 10.68 30.74
C ASP A 206 26.17 10.43 29.47
N VAL A 207 26.77 9.81 28.44
CA VAL A 207 26.11 9.55 27.16
C VAL A 207 26.38 8.12 26.70
N THR A 208 25.39 7.46 26.11
CA THR A 208 25.51 6.11 25.54
C THR A 208 24.50 5.88 24.42
N GLY A 209 24.62 4.75 23.71
CA GLY A 209 23.68 4.35 22.66
C GLY A 209 23.57 5.36 21.51
N PHE A 210 24.70 5.87 21.04
CA PHE A 210 24.76 6.76 19.88
C PHE A 210 24.20 6.05 18.64
N LEU A 211 23.26 6.71 17.96
CA LEU A 211 22.65 6.21 16.74
C LEU A 211 22.53 7.34 15.72
N THR A 212 23.05 7.12 14.52
CA THR A 212 22.85 7.95 13.33
C THR A 212 22.38 7.08 12.18
N GLU A 213 21.24 7.39 11.59
CA GLU A 213 20.60 6.61 10.53
C GLU A 213 20.27 7.50 9.32
N SER A 214 20.33 6.93 8.11
CA SER A 214 19.78 7.53 6.89
C SER A 214 19.13 6.43 6.07
N ALA A 215 17.85 6.58 5.74
CA ALA A 215 17.05 5.59 5.02
C ALA A 215 15.90 6.29 4.27
N ASN A 216 15.32 5.58 3.28
CA ASN A 216 14.17 6.03 2.48
C ASN A 216 12.90 6.28 3.31
N SER A 217 12.81 5.63 4.45
CA SER A 217 11.84 5.92 5.51
C SER A 217 12.57 5.74 6.82
N VAL A 218 12.54 6.75 7.68
CA VAL A 218 13.06 6.65 9.05
C VAL A 218 11.90 6.29 9.95
N GLY A 219 11.90 5.06 10.46
CA GLY A 219 10.91 4.60 11.43
C GLY A 219 10.88 5.48 12.69
N ARG A 220 9.71 5.56 13.35
CA ARG A 220 9.66 6.12 14.70
C ARG A 220 10.37 5.16 15.63
N TRP A 221 11.22 5.69 16.50
CA TRP A 221 11.94 4.88 17.47
C TRP A 221 11.00 4.00 18.31
N PHE A 222 11.41 2.75 18.52
CA PHE A 222 10.74 1.78 19.36
C PHE A 222 11.47 1.58 20.70
N SER A 223 10.78 1.87 21.80
CA SER A 223 11.29 1.76 23.18
C SER A 223 11.27 0.35 23.76
N GLY A 224 10.58 -0.59 23.11
CA GLY A 224 10.19 -1.86 23.73
C GLY A 224 9.01 -1.77 24.70
N SER A 225 8.50 -0.57 25.00
CA SER A 225 7.38 -0.36 25.95
C SER A 225 6.00 -0.16 25.30
N SER A 226 5.94 -0.04 23.97
CA SER A 226 4.71 -0.05 23.19
C SER A 226 4.63 -1.32 22.35
N THR A 227 3.45 -1.74 21.91
CA THR A 227 3.33 -2.78 20.88
C THR A 227 4.01 -2.32 19.59
N PRO A 228 4.77 -3.18 18.87
CA PRO A 228 5.27 -2.82 17.56
C PRO A 228 4.08 -2.51 16.63
N TYR A 229 4.28 -1.61 15.67
CA TYR A 229 3.28 -1.36 14.63
C TYR A 229 2.91 -2.68 13.93
N LEU A 230 1.64 -2.86 13.57
CA LEU A 230 1.19 -3.99 12.76
C LEU A 230 2.05 -4.08 11.49
N GLY A 231 2.72 -5.22 11.29
CA GLY A 231 3.60 -5.48 10.13
C GLY A 231 5.10 -5.43 10.40
N TYR A 232 5.55 -5.09 11.61
CA TYR A 232 6.98 -4.97 11.95
C TYR A 232 7.43 -5.99 13.00
N ALA A 233 8.50 -6.74 12.72
CA ALA A 233 9.10 -7.69 13.67
C ALA A 233 10.49 -7.20 14.12
N PRO A 234 10.66 -6.72 15.36
CA PRO A 234 11.99 -6.36 15.86
C PRO A 234 12.81 -7.62 16.13
N SER A 235 13.98 -7.76 15.49
CA SER A 235 14.94 -8.81 15.83
C SER A 235 16.10 -8.25 16.66
N TRP A 236 16.19 -8.62 17.93
CA TRP A 236 17.32 -8.30 18.80
C TRP A 236 18.42 -9.36 18.63
N LEU A 237 19.52 -9.02 17.98
CA LEU A 237 20.67 -9.91 17.85
C LEU A 237 21.69 -9.59 18.96
N GLY A 238 21.53 -10.25 20.11
CA GLY A 238 22.55 -10.30 21.16
C GLY A 238 22.20 -9.58 22.47
N ALA A 239 22.67 -10.16 23.58
CA ALA A 239 22.57 -9.58 24.91
C ALA A 239 23.60 -8.45 25.08
N VAL A 240 23.18 -7.38 25.75
CA VAL A 240 23.96 -6.21 26.22
C VAL A 240 24.20 -5.14 25.14
N ASN A 241 23.60 -3.96 25.37
CA ASN A 241 23.86 -2.66 24.73
C ASN A 241 23.50 -2.41 23.25
N ALA A 242 22.87 -3.33 22.52
CA ALA A 242 22.51 -3.10 21.12
C ALA A 242 21.07 -2.55 20.95
N SER A 243 20.92 -1.24 20.74
CA SER A 243 19.69 -0.66 20.20
C SER A 243 19.61 -0.95 18.70
N ALA A 244 19.07 -2.12 18.32
CA ALA A 244 18.85 -2.44 16.92
C ALA A 244 17.47 -3.10 16.65
N SER A 245 16.44 -2.31 16.33
CA SER A 245 15.15 -2.75 15.72
C SER A 245 15.20 -2.76 14.17
N ILE A 246 15.37 -3.91 13.51
CA ILE A 246 15.34 -3.95 12.02
C ILE A 246 13.88 -3.70 11.61
N GLU A 247 13.64 -2.70 10.77
CA GLU A 247 12.33 -2.46 10.18
C GLU A 247 12.43 -2.73 8.68
N SER A 248 11.68 -3.72 8.20
CA SER A 248 11.57 -4.06 6.79
C SER A 248 10.13 -3.81 6.38
N ALA A 249 9.85 -2.63 5.81
CA ALA A 249 8.68 -2.46 4.96
C ALA A 249 9.14 -2.69 3.52
N GLY A 250 8.73 -3.80 2.90
CA GLY A 250 8.81 -3.89 1.44
C GLY A 250 7.97 -2.75 0.88
N THR A 251 8.50 -1.89 0.01
CA THR A 251 7.70 -0.88 -0.69
C THR A 251 7.27 -1.50 -2.01
N GLY A 252 6.21 -2.29 -1.98
CA GLY A 252 5.54 -2.77 -3.19
C GLY A 252 4.13 -2.21 -3.22
N SER A 253 3.73 -1.69 -4.37
CA SER A 253 2.33 -1.43 -4.68
C SER A 253 1.92 -2.36 -5.82
N LEU A 254 0.71 -2.88 -5.76
CA LEU A 254 0.10 -3.60 -6.86
C LEU A 254 -1.16 -2.83 -7.27
N SER A 255 -1.18 -2.34 -8.51
CA SER A 255 -2.41 -1.80 -9.09
C SER A 255 -3.16 -2.88 -9.86
N LEU A 256 -4.47 -2.94 -9.62
CA LEU A 256 -5.40 -3.84 -10.27
C LEU A 256 -6.59 -3.03 -10.74
N ILE A 257 -7.09 -3.35 -11.94
CA ILE A 257 -8.34 -2.78 -12.43
C ILE A 257 -9.44 -3.81 -12.35
N ASP A 258 -10.51 -3.43 -11.68
CA ASP A 258 -11.79 -4.09 -11.75
C ASP A 258 -12.63 -3.50 -12.89
N TYR A 259 -12.84 -4.29 -13.95
CA TYR A 259 -13.71 -3.95 -15.08
C TYR A 259 -15.16 -4.37 -14.89
N GLU A 260 -15.47 -5.07 -13.79
CA GLU A 260 -16.79 -5.60 -13.49
C GLU A 260 -17.46 -4.98 -12.24
N PRO A 261 -17.14 -3.74 -11.80
CA PRO A 261 -17.69 -3.19 -10.57
C PRO A 261 -19.19 -2.91 -10.72
N PRO A 262 -19.98 -3.07 -9.64
CA PRO A 262 -21.38 -2.67 -9.58
C PRO A 262 -21.57 -1.20 -9.98
N LEU A 263 -22.64 -0.92 -10.73
CA LEU A 263 -23.01 0.46 -11.09
C LEU A 263 -23.91 1.14 -10.04
N ARG A 264 -24.25 0.43 -8.96
CA ARG A 264 -25.12 0.94 -7.89
C ARG A 264 -24.72 0.38 -6.54
N GLY A 265 -25.07 1.15 -5.51
CA GLY A 265 -24.72 0.84 -4.13
C GLY A 265 -23.22 0.98 -3.87
N SER A 266 -22.84 0.73 -2.63
CA SER A 266 -21.45 0.57 -2.22
C SER A 266 -21.03 -0.89 -2.27
N PHE A 267 -19.79 -1.13 -2.64
CA PHE A 267 -19.15 -2.45 -2.60
C PHE A 267 -17.78 -2.33 -1.93
N SER A 268 -17.27 -3.43 -1.40
CA SER A 268 -15.96 -3.47 -0.73
C SER A 268 -15.01 -4.43 -1.42
N TYR A 269 -13.72 -4.25 -1.15
CA TYR A 269 -12.64 -5.09 -1.63
C TYR A 269 -11.86 -5.70 -0.47
N GLU A 270 -11.47 -6.95 -0.63
CA GLU A 270 -10.56 -7.66 0.26
C GLU A 270 -9.43 -8.28 -0.54
N ALA A 271 -8.22 -8.27 0.00
CA ALA A 271 -7.09 -9.02 -0.54
C ALA A 271 -6.91 -10.31 0.26
N GLU A 272 -7.01 -11.45 -0.42
CA GLU A 272 -6.57 -12.73 0.12
C GLU A 272 -5.07 -12.87 -0.08
N CYS A 273 -4.34 -12.91 1.02
CA CYS A 273 -2.89 -12.93 1.10
C CYS A 273 -2.36 -14.36 1.11
N TRP A 274 -1.31 -14.63 0.33
CA TRP A 274 -0.71 -15.96 0.20
C TRP A 274 0.81 -15.92 0.41
N ALA A 275 1.36 -16.95 1.06
CA ALA A 275 2.79 -17.25 1.12
C ALA A 275 3.07 -18.55 0.34
N GLY A 276 3.42 -18.41 -0.93
CA GLY A 276 3.42 -19.54 -1.85
C GLY A 276 2.00 -20.10 -1.95
N SER A 277 1.81 -21.40 -1.78
CA SER A 277 0.49 -22.05 -1.80
C SER A 277 -0.29 -21.95 -0.48
N THR A 278 0.27 -21.36 0.57
CA THR A 278 -0.35 -21.30 1.89
C THR A 278 -1.13 -19.99 2.06
N PRO A 279 -2.44 -20.02 2.37
CA PRO A 279 -3.20 -18.81 2.64
C PRO A 279 -2.80 -18.23 4.00
N LEU A 280 -2.57 -16.92 4.04
CA LEU A 280 -2.28 -16.16 5.27
C LEU A 280 -3.53 -15.54 5.88
N GLY A 281 -4.57 -15.30 5.08
CA GLY A 281 -5.83 -14.70 5.50
C GLY A 281 -6.31 -13.63 4.51
N ARG A 282 -7.44 -13.00 4.82
CA ARG A 282 -7.97 -11.87 4.05
C ARG A 282 -7.84 -10.58 4.85
N VAL A 283 -7.59 -9.49 4.14
CA VAL A 283 -7.49 -8.13 4.68
C VAL A 283 -8.42 -7.21 3.90
N ALA A 284 -9.11 -6.32 4.60
CA ALA A 284 -9.96 -5.31 3.95
C ALA A 284 -9.08 -4.25 3.29
N ILE A 285 -9.31 -3.97 2.01
CA ILE A 285 -8.59 -2.93 1.26
C ILE A 285 -9.36 -1.62 1.27
N GLY A 286 -10.70 -1.69 1.13
CA GLY A 286 -11.54 -0.49 1.16
C GLY A 286 -12.91 -0.72 0.56
N SER A 287 -13.66 0.37 0.39
CA SER A 287 -14.95 0.38 -0.27
C SER A 287 -15.02 1.47 -1.34
N SER A 288 -15.89 1.27 -2.31
CA SER A 288 -16.07 2.19 -3.43
C SER A 288 -17.55 2.25 -3.87
N THR A 289 -17.86 3.29 -4.64
CA THR A 289 -19.15 3.52 -5.29
C THR A 289 -18.87 4.08 -6.67
N ILE A 290 -19.57 3.60 -7.71
CA ILE A 290 -19.51 4.22 -9.03
C ILE A 290 -20.64 5.23 -9.17
N GLY A 291 -20.29 6.48 -9.48
CA GLY A 291 -21.25 7.56 -9.78
C GLY A 291 -21.92 7.42 -11.15
N TRP A 292 -22.27 6.21 -11.59
CA TRP A 292 -22.87 5.97 -12.90
C TRP A 292 -24.35 6.35 -12.88
N THR A 293 -24.73 7.36 -13.67
CA THR A 293 -26.11 7.85 -13.69
C THR A 293 -26.91 7.24 -14.83
N GLY A 294 -28.00 6.53 -14.47
CA GLY A 294 -29.13 6.23 -15.34
C GLY A 294 -28.80 5.37 -16.57
N GLY A 295 -28.46 4.10 -16.36
CA GLY A 295 -28.26 3.18 -17.48
C GLY A 295 -27.91 1.76 -17.09
N THR A 296 -27.79 0.93 -18.12
CA THR A 296 -27.29 -0.44 -18.01
C THR A 296 -26.14 -0.59 -18.99
N VAL A 297 -25.14 -1.37 -18.62
CA VAL A 297 -24.02 -1.74 -19.48
C VAL A 297 -24.11 -3.23 -19.72
N ILE A 298 -24.09 -3.61 -21.00
CA ILE A 298 -23.85 -4.99 -21.44
C ILE A 298 -22.39 -5.06 -21.87
N GLN A 299 -21.67 -6.05 -21.36
CA GLN A 299 -20.24 -6.19 -21.59
C GLN A 299 -19.85 -7.65 -21.81
N GLN A 300 -18.85 -7.87 -22.67
CA GLN A 300 -18.16 -9.16 -22.75
C GLN A 300 -17.18 -9.30 -21.56
N PRO A 301 -17.33 -10.32 -20.68
CA PRO A 301 -16.57 -10.41 -19.44
C PRO A 301 -15.05 -10.66 -19.59
N LEU A 302 -14.62 -11.32 -20.65
CA LEU A 302 -13.21 -11.58 -21.01
C LEU A 302 -12.56 -10.43 -21.80
N ASP A 303 -13.36 -9.64 -22.50
CA ASP A 303 -12.93 -8.48 -23.29
C ASP A 303 -13.71 -7.23 -22.87
N PRO A 304 -13.18 -6.47 -21.88
CA PRO A 304 -13.85 -5.27 -21.41
C PRO A 304 -14.02 -4.19 -22.48
N SER A 305 -13.25 -4.20 -23.57
CA SER A 305 -13.39 -3.21 -24.65
C SER A 305 -14.73 -3.34 -25.37
N LEU A 306 -15.31 -4.55 -25.38
CA LEU A 306 -16.62 -4.86 -25.92
C LEU A 306 -17.69 -4.59 -24.86
N ALA A 307 -18.03 -3.32 -24.67
CA ALA A 307 -19.08 -2.88 -23.77
C ALA A 307 -19.97 -1.81 -24.40
N VAL A 308 -21.28 -1.93 -24.18
CA VAL A 308 -22.29 -1.05 -24.75
C VAL A 308 -23.24 -0.57 -23.66
N LYS A 309 -23.54 0.73 -23.67
CA LYS A 309 -24.60 1.30 -22.84
C LYS A 309 -25.94 1.02 -23.50
N VAL A 310 -26.86 0.42 -22.77
CA VAL A 310 -28.20 0.09 -23.24
C VAL A 310 -29.27 0.74 -22.36
N GLN A 311 -30.41 1.00 -22.97
CA GLN A 311 -31.62 1.43 -22.28
C GLN A 311 -32.54 0.23 -22.08
N LEU A 312 -32.77 -0.16 -20.84
CA LEU A 312 -33.71 -1.24 -20.54
C LEU A 312 -35.15 -0.77 -20.72
N ASN A 313 -35.96 -1.59 -21.38
CA ASN A 313 -37.38 -1.37 -21.56
C ASN A 313 -38.21 -2.09 -20.47
N TRP A 314 -39.49 -1.71 -20.33
CA TRP A 314 -40.43 -2.28 -19.36
C TRP A 314 -40.62 -3.81 -19.46
N GLY A 315 -40.34 -4.41 -20.61
CA GLY A 315 -40.36 -5.86 -20.80
C GLY A 315 -39.19 -6.61 -20.14
N THR A 316 -38.26 -5.89 -19.50
CA THR A 316 -37.09 -6.49 -18.85
C THR A 316 -37.40 -7.00 -17.45
N ALA A 317 -37.00 -8.25 -17.20
CA ALA A 317 -37.16 -8.97 -15.95
C ALA A 317 -38.56 -8.84 -15.30
N PRO A 318 -39.67 -8.91 -16.06
CA PRO A 318 -41.04 -8.74 -15.53
C PRO A 318 -41.37 -9.75 -14.43
N GLU A 319 -40.68 -10.88 -14.44
CA GLU A 319 -40.67 -11.91 -13.41
C GLU A 319 -39.24 -12.42 -13.21
N LEU A 320 -38.92 -12.85 -11.99
CA LEU A 320 -37.60 -13.39 -11.64
C LEU A 320 -37.76 -14.73 -10.95
N THR A 321 -37.56 -15.80 -11.70
CA THR A 321 -37.73 -17.18 -11.23
C THR A 321 -36.40 -17.73 -10.73
N ARG A 322 -36.42 -18.37 -9.57
CA ARG A 322 -35.28 -19.12 -9.01
C ARG A 322 -35.79 -20.44 -8.47
N ALA A 323 -35.34 -21.54 -9.07
CA ALA A 323 -35.75 -22.86 -8.62
C ALA A 323 -35.13 -23.18 -7.25
N THR A 324 -35.96 -23.64 -6.32
CA THR A 324 -35.50 -24.26 -5.07
C THR A 324 -35.34 -25.76 -5.31
N PRO A 325 -34.14 -26.34 -5.13
CA PRO A 325 -33.95 -27.77 -5.31
C PRO A 325 -34.82 -28.59 -4.36
N GLY A 326 -35.42 -29.65 -4.90
CA GLY A 326 -36.27 -30.59 -4.19
C GLY A 326 -37.51 -30.92 -5.01
N GLY A 327 -38.39 -31.73 -4.45
CA GLY A 327 -39.62 -32.15 -5.10
C GLY A 327 -40.64 -32.64 -4.09
N LEU A 328 -41.89 -32.60 -4.50
CA LEU A 328 -42.99 -33.18 -3.75
C LEU A 328 -43.13 -34.66 -4.15
N VAL A 329 -43.11 -35.55 -3.17
CA VAL A 329 -43.25 -36.99 -3.34
C VAL A 329 -44.55 -37.41 -2.65
N PHE A 330 -45.40 -38.14 -3.38
CA PHE A 330 -46.63 -38.69 -2.81
C PHE A 330 -46.40 -40.15 -2.43
N SER A 331 -46.40 -40.41 -1.13
CA SER A 331 -46.40 -41.77 -0.61
C SER A 331 -47.73 -42.47 -0.95
N SER A 332 -47.68 -43.77 -1.25
CA SER A 332 -48.89 -44.53 -1.62
C SER A 332 -49.94 -44.47 -0.51
N GLY A 333 -51.14 -43.98 -0.84
CA GLY A 333 -52.26 -43.87 0.10
C GLY A 333 -52.37 -42.52 0.81
N GLU A 334 -51.38 -41.63 0.65
CA GLU A 334 -51.40 -40.29 1.25
C GLU A 334 -51.99 -39.25 0.29
N ALA A 335 -52.83 -38.36 0.83
CA ALA A 335 -53.44 -37.26 0.06
C ALA A 335 -52.52 -36.03 -0.04
N THR A 336 -51.54 -35.93 0.86
CA THR A 336 -50.60 -34.81 0.96
C THR A 336 -49.19 -35.28 0.62
N PRO A 337 -48.41 -34.52 -0.16
CA PRO A 337 -47.04 -34.90 -0.49
C PRO A 337 -46.07 -34.58 0.64
N ASP A 338 -45.02 -35.38 0.74
CA ASP A 338 -43.81 -35.06 1.49
C ASP A 338 -42.83 -34.27 0.60
N TYR A 339 -42.12 -33.30 1.15
CA TYR A 339 -41.06 -32.59 0.43
C TYR A 339 -39.73 -33.32 0.60
N VAL A 340 -39.09 -33.71 -0.50
CA VAL A 340 -37.79 -34.39 -0.52
C VAL A 340 -36.78 -33.55 -1.27
N GLY A 341 -35.64 -33.28 -0.61
CA GLY A 341 -34.51 -32.56 -1.18
C GLY A 341 -34.07 -31.38 -0.32
N PHE A 342 -32.77 -31.13 -0.33
CA PHE A 342 -32.15 -29.97 0.31
C PHE A 342 -31.01 -29.49 -0.59
N GLY A 343 -30.88 -28.17 -0.76
CA GLY A 343 -29.83 -27.61 -1.59
C GLY A 343 -29.93 -26.09 -1.71
N PRO A 344 -28.87 -25.42 -2.19
CA PRO A 344 -28.87 -23.99 -2.38
C PRO A 344 -29.88 -23.58 -3.46
N ARG A 345 -30.52 -22.43 -3.28
CA ARG A 345 -31.39 -21.82 -4.29
C ARG A 345 -30.62 -21.71 -5.62
N ARG A 346 -31.21 -22.16 -6.72
CA ARG A 346 -30.59 -22.06 -8.05
C ARG A 346 -30.55 -20.60 -8.52
N SER A 347 -29.68 -20.35 -9.49
CA SER A 347 -29.54 -19.06 -10.15
C SER A 347 -30.84 -18.65 -10.87
N LEU A 348 -30.94 -17.39 -11.27
CA LEU A 348 -32.07 -16.91 -12.05
C LEU A 348 -32.21 -17.67 -13.37
N GLN A 349 -33.43 -18.04 -13.73
CA GLN A 349 -33.74 -18.77 -14.95
C GLN A 349 -34.77 -18.04 -15.80
N GLY A 350 -34.60 -18.09 -17.12
CA GLY A 350 -35.55 -17.59 -18.10
C GLY A 350 -35.83 -16.09 -17.97
N VAL A 351 -34.84 -15.28 -17.62
CA VAL A 351 -35.00 -13.83 -17.40
C VAL A 351 -35.15 -13.12 -18.76
N PRO A 352 -36.31 -12.49 -19.05
CA PRO A 352 -36.45 -11.69 -20.26
C PRO A 352 -35.61 -10.41 -20.16
N VAL A 353 -34.85 -10.09 -21.20
CA VAL A 353 -34.08 -8.84 -21.29
C VAL A 353 -34.50 -8.16 -22.58
N VAL A 354 -35.11 -6.97 -22.46
CA VAL A 354 -35.61 -6.17 -23.57
C VAL A 354 -35.00 -4.79 -23.49
N PHE A 355 -34.23 -4.40 -24.49
CA PHE A 355 -33.45 -3.17 -24.42
C PHE A 355 -33.32 -2.49 -25.77
N GLU A 356 -32.81 -1.26 -25.74
CA GLU A 356 -32.46 -0.47 -26.91
C GLU A 356 -30.98 -0.09 -26.86
N VAL A 357 -30.39 0.01 -28.05
CA VAL A 357 -29.03 0.45 -28.29
C VAL A 357 -29.04 1.51 -29.39
N ALA A 358 -28.10 2.45 -29.35
CA ALA A 358 -27.90 3.39 -30.45
C ALA A 358 -27.33 2.65 -31.67
N ASP A 359 -27.72 3.06 -32.87
CA ASP A 359 -27.24 2.47 -34.13
C ASP A 359 -25.69 2.40 -34.20
N ALA A 360 -25.02 3.45 -33.71
CA ALA A 360 -23.55 3.53 -33.67
C ALA A 360 -22.87 2.46 -32.78
N ASP A 361 -23.59 1.84 -31.86
CA ASP A 361 -23.08 0.78 -30.96
C ASP A 361 -23.53 -0.64 -31.38
N LEU A 362 -24.26 -0.77 -32.49
CA LEU A 362 -24.82 -2.05 -32.97
C LEU A 362 -23.76 -3.13 -33.19
N GLU A 363 -22.72 -2.80 -33.96
CA GLU A 363 -21.64 -3.73 -34.28
C GLU A 363 -20.89 -4.16 -33.01
N THR A 364 -20.67 -3.24 -32.06
CA THR A 364 -20.06 -3.57 -30.77
C THR A 364 -20.96 -4.49 -29.94
N LEU A 365 -22.28 -4.29 -29.95
CA LEU A 365 -23.22 -5.19 -29.28
C LEU A 365 -23.15 -6.59 -29.85
N HIS A 366 -23.17 -6.76 -31.18
CA HIS A 366 -23.02 -8.08 -31.80
C HIS A 366 -21.66 -8.71 -31.48
N ALA A 367 -20.58 -7.93 -31.56
CA ALA A 367 -19.23 -8.40 -31.23
C ALA A 367 -19.10 -8.93 -29.80
N THR A 368 -19.93 -8.48 -28.84
CA THR A 368 -19.92 -9.05 -27.47
C THR A 368 -20.32 -10.53 -27.42
N LEU A 369 -21.05 -11.03 -28.43
CA LEU A 369 -21.40 -12.45 -28.59
C LEU A 369 -20.56 -13.13 -29.68
N GLY A 370 -19.62 -12.40 -30.26
CA GLY A 370 -18.75 -12.83 -31.34
C GLY A 370 -19.28 -12.45 -32.72
N THR A 371 -18.40 -12.51 -33.69
CA THR A 371 -18.70 -12.32 -35.11
C THR A 371 -18.53 -13.65 -35.85
N TYR A 372 -18.82 -13.66 -37.16
CA TYR A 372 -18.55 -14.82 -38.00
C TYR A 372 -17.07 -15.23 -38.02
N GLU A 373 -16.16 -14.30 -37.74
CA GLU A 373 -14.71 -14.52 -37.79
C GLU A 373 -14.08 -14.61 -36.41
N THR A 374 -14.65 -13.91 -35.42
CA THR A 374 -14.10 -13.82 -34.06
C THR A 374 -15.11 -14.41 -33.06
N PRO A 375 -15.00 -15.70 -32.70
CA PRO A 375 -15.91 -16.31 -31.75
C PRO A 375 -15.71 -15.73 -30.34
N GLN A 376 -16.81 -15.59 -29.59
CA GLN A 376 -16.80 -15.19 -28.18
C GLN A 376 -17.58 -16.19 -27.33
N LEU A 377 -17.36 -16.15 -26.01
CA LEU A 377 -18.26 -16.82 -25.09
C LEU A 377 -19.65 -16.17 -25.16
N PRO A 378 -20.74 -16.94 -25.29
CA PRO A 378 -22.12 -16.40 -25.31
C PRO A 378 -22.59 -16.04 -23.89
N ILE A 379 -21.76 -15.29 -23.15
CA ILE A 379 -22.02 -14.85 -21.78
C ILE A 379 -21.89 -13.33 -21.76
N TRP A 380 -22.94 -12.68 -21.28
CA TRP A 380 -22.91 -11.26 -20.96
C TRP A 380 -22.67 -11.02 -19.49
N LEU A 381 -21.92 -9.96 -19.20
CA LEU A 381 -21.98 -9.24 -17.95
C LEU A 381 -22.94 -8.07 -18.12
N ILE A 382 -24.09 -8.14 -17.46
CA ILE A 382 -25.04 -7.04 -17.36
C ILE A 382 -24.85 -6.33 -16.02
N ARG A 383 -24.58 -5.03 -16.08
CA ARG A 383 -24.48 -4.17 -14.89
C ARG A 383 -25.50 -3.06 -14.99
N SER A 384 -26.34 -2.89 -13.97
CA SER A 384 -27.46 -1.94 -14.03
C SER A 384 -27.59 -1.14 -12.75
N THR A 385 -28.04 0.11 -12.90
CA THR A 385 -28.50 0.94 -11.77
C THR A 385 -29.88 0.52 -11.25
N SER A 386 -30.59 -0.36 -11.97
CA SER A 386 -31.93 -0.85 -11.58
C SER A 386 -31.89 -1.89 -10.47
N GLY A 387 -32.85 -1.79 -9.55
CA GLY A 387 -33.06 -2.60 -8.34
C GLY A 387 -33.18 -4.11 -8.50
N ARG A 388 -33.67 -4.57 -9.66
CA ARG A 388 -34.49 -5.79 -9.72
C ARG A 388 -33.71 -7.11 -9.73
N TRP A 389 -32.57 -7.15 -10.41
CA TRP A 389 -31.66 -8.32 -10.51
C TRP A 389 -30.33 -8.02 -9.82
N PRO A 390 -29.38 -8.96 -9.66
CA PRO A 390 -28.06 -8.67 -9.07
C PRO A 390 -27.35 -7.48 -9.76
N SER A 391 -26.65 -6.62 -9.01
CA SER A 391 -25.95 -5.45 -9.60
C SER A 391 -24.88 -5.83 -10.63
N VAL A 392 -24.32 -7.03 -10.49
CA VAL A 392 -23.41 -7.70 -11.43
C VAL A 392 -24.06 -9.03 -11.82
N PHE A 393 -24.58 -9.11 -13.04
CA PHE A 393 -25.38 -10.23 -13.51
C PHE A 393 -24.69 -10.89 -14.71
N PHE A 394 -24.09 -12.06 -14.48
CA PHE A 394 -23.54 -12.89 -15.56
C PHE A 394 -24.62 -13.82 -16.09
N CYS A 395 -24.84 -13.81 -17.39
CA CYS A 395 -25.91 -14.59 -17.98
C CYS A 395 -25.54 -15.18 -19.33
N HIS A 396 -25.98 -16.42 -19.58
CA HIS A 396 -25.86 -17.08 -20.87
C HIS A 396 -26.91 -16.54 -21.84
N VAL A 397 -26.47 -16.19 -23.05
CA VAL A 397 -27.30 -15.60 -24.10
C VAL A 397 -27.39 -16.60 -25.26
N PRO A 398 -28.41 -17.48 -25.26
CA PRO A 398 -28.51 -18.51 -26.29
C PRO A 398 -28.90 -17.93 -27.65
N PHE A 399 -29.73 -16.88 -27.65
CA PHE A 399 -30.22 -16.21 -28.85
C PHE A 399 -30.37 -14.72 -28.57
N LEU A 400 -30.07 -13.88 -29.55
CA LEU A 400 -30.36 -12.45 -29.53
C LEU A 400 -31.25 -12.12 -30.73
N SER A 401 -32.45 -11.60 -30.46
CA SER A 401 -33.39 -11.22 -31.51
C SER A 401 -33.46 -9.70 -31.61
N GLU A 402 -33.18 -9.20 -32.82
CA GLU A 402 -33.43 -7.81 -33.17
C GLU A 402 -34.93 -7.61 -33.47
N VAL A 403 -35.47 -6.50 -32.98
CA VAL A 403 -36.86 -6.11 -33.16
C VAL A 403 -36.87 -4.81 -33.94
N ASP A 404 -37.27 -4.90 -35.21
CA ASP A 404 -37.40 -3.73 -36.07
C ASP A 404 -38.44 -2.75 -35.50
N ARG A 405 -37.98 -1.53 -35.18
CA ARG A 405 -38.80 -0.39 -34.74
C ARG A 405 -38.80 0.75 -35.76
N SER A 406 -38.36 0.50 -37.00
CA SER A 406 -38.22 1.47 -38.10
C SER A 406 -39.44 2.37 -38.34
N GLY A 407 -40.64 1.96 -37.91
CA GLY A 407 -41.86 2.79 -37.95
C GLY A 407 -41.86 4.04 -37.04
N TYR A 408 -40.90 4.19 -36.11
CA TYR A 408 -40.87 5.31 -35.14
C TYR A 408 -39.79 6.37 -35.40
N GLY A 409 -39.01 6.24 -36.48
CA GLY A 409 -38.08 7.30 -36.93
C GLY A 409 -36.96 7.67 -35.95
N GLY A 410 -36.50 6.72 -35.12
CA GLY A 410 -35.41 6.94 -34.15
C GLY A 410 -34.14 6.15 -34.48
N ASP A 411 -32.98 6.69 -34.07
CA ASP A 411 -31.63 6.11 -34.22
C ASP A 411 -31.34 4.98 -33.20
N VAL A 412 -32.38 4.25 -32.78
CA VAL A 412 -32.28 3.18 -31.79
C VAL A 412 -32.88 1.89 -32.30
N LEU A 413 -32.18 0.79 -32.03
CA LEU A 413 -32.59 -0.56 -32.42
C LEU A 413 -33.02 -1.32 -31.16
N GLY A 414 -34.15 -2.03 -31.28
CA GLY A 414 -34.71 -2.82 -30.19
C GLY A 414 -34.18 -4.25 -30.19
N PHE A 415 -33.89 -4.79 -29.01
CA PHE A 415 -33.44 -6.17 -28.84
C PHE A 415 -34.23 -6.88 -27.77
N THR A 416 -34.41 -8.19 -27.95
CA THR A 416 -34.98 -9.08 -26.95
C THR A 416 -34.20 -10.39 -26.86
N THR A 417 -34.05 -10.88 -25.64
CA THR A 417 -33.47 -12.20 -25.35
C THR A 417 -34.03 -12.75 -24.05
N THR A 418 -33.87 -14.05 -23.84
CA THR A 418 -34.15 -14.73 -22.58
C THR A 418 -32.87 -15.38 -22.09
N VAL A 419 -32.45 -15.05 -20.87
CA VAL A 419 -31.13 -15.44 -20.36
C VAL A 419 -31.25 -16.20 -19.04
N ASP A 420 -30.28 -17.08 -18.81
CA ASP A 420 -30.10 -17.77 -17.54
C ASP A 420 -28.86 -17.23 -16.83
N GLU A 421 -28.96 -16.99 -15.53
CA GLU A 421 -27.82 -16.58 -14.71
C GLU A 421 -26.81 -17.73 -14.59
N VAL A 422 -25.56 -17.43 -14.90
CA VAL A 422 -24.44 -18.37 -14.85
C VAL A 422 -23.36 -17.86 -13.91
N ASN A 423 -22.46 -18.74 -13.51
CA ASN A 423 -21.23 -18.32 -12.84
C ASN A 423 -20.39 -17.46 -13.80
N PRO A 424 -19.63 -16.48 -13.27
CA PRO A 424 -18.69 -15.74 -14.09
C PRO A 424 -17.69 -16.70 -14.76
N PRO A 425 -17.20 -16.38 -15.97
CA PRO A 425 -16.10 -17.12 -16.58
C PRO A 425 -14.85 -17.17 -15.68
N ALA A 426 -13.93 -18.10 -15.92
CA ALA A 426 -12.74 -18.26 -15.10
C ALA A 426 -11.95 -16.94 -14.94
N PRO A 427 -11.72 -16.43 -13.72
CA PRO A 427 -11.28 -15.05 -13.49
C PRO A 427 -9.83 -14.73 -13.91
N ALA A 428 -9.03 -15.75 -14.24
CA ALA A 428 -7.65 -15.58 -14.69
C ALA A 428 -7.52 -15.18 -16.17
N LEU A 429 -8.63 -15.20 -16.93
CA LEU A 429 -8.66 -14.84 -18.34
C LEU A 429 -9.24 -13.43 -18.48
N VAL A 430 -8.39 -12.43 -18.72
CA VAL A 430 -8.76 -11.07 -19.15
C VAL A 430 -7.82 -10.68 -20.26
N ILE A 431 -8.36 -10.10 -21.33
CA ILE A 431 -7.55 -9.38 -22.30
C ILE A 431 -7.21 -8.01 -21.69
N ALA A 432 -5.92 -7.74 -21.50
CA ALA A 432 -5.48 -6.43 -21.03
C ALA A 432 -5.92 -5.35 -22.04
N THR A 433 -6.65 -4.35 -21.56
CA THR A 433 -7.19 -3.26 -22.40
C THR A 433 -6.15 -2.20 -22.74
N LEU A 434 -5.11 -2.07 -21.92
CA LEU A 434 -3.91 -1.28 -22.22
C LEU A 434 -2.80 -2.26 -22.57
N SER A 435 -2.37 -2.22 -23.83
CA SER A 435 -1.25 -2.99 -24.32
C SER A 435 0.01 -2.14 -24.37
N TYR A 436 1.16 -2.79 -24.48
CA TYR A 436 2.41 -2.08 -24.74
C TYR A 436 2.42 -1.40 -26.11
N ALA A 437 1.69 -1.94 -27.09
CA ALA A 437 1.54 -1.34 -28.41
C ALA A 437 0.77 -0.01 -28.33
N ASP A 438 -0.23 0.09 -27.45
CA ASP A 438 -0.96 1.33 -27.19
C ASP A 438 -0.05 2.42 -26.62
N LEU A 439 0.82 2.03 -25.69
CA LEU A 439 1.85 2.91 -25.15
C LEU A 439 2.84 3.36 -26.23
N ASP A 440 3.28 2.45 -27.10
CA ASP A 440 4.19 2.80 -28.21
C ASP A 440 3.49 3.70 -29.27
N ALA A 441 2.19 3.53 -29.50
CA ALA A 441 1.42 4.38 -30.40
C ALA A 441 1.25 5.81 -29.84
N GLY A 442 1.17 5.96 -28.51
CA GLY A 442 1.05 7.25 -27.84
C GLY A 442 2.31 8.11 -27.85
N TYR A 443 3.50 7.53 -28.07
CA TYR A 443 4.78 8.23 -27.96
C TYR A 443 5.72 7.94 -29.12
N ALA A 444 6.31 9.00 -29.69
CA ALA A 444 7.25 8.87 -30.81
C ALA A 444 8.55 8.11 -30.47
N SER A 445 8.88 7.93 -29.19
CA SER A 445 10.04 7.14 -28.74
C SER A 445 9.94 6.75 -27.27
N TYR A 446 10.75 5.78 -26.84
CA TYR A 446 10.88 5.39 -25.44
C TYR A 446 11.29 6.55 -24.52
N THR A 447 12.20 7.41 -24.96
CA THR A 447 12.63 8.57 -24.17
C THR A 447 11.49 9.56 -23.95
N ALA A 448 10.62 9.76 -24.95
CA ALA A 448 9.44 10.61 -24.79
C ALA A 448 8.44 10.02 -23.79
N ARG A 449 8.30 8.69 -23.80
CA ARG A 449 7.47 7.95 -22.84
C ARG A 449 8.04 8.03 -21.43
N ASP A 450 9.32 7.72 -21.23
CA ASP A 450 9.98 7.79 -19.93
C ASP A 450 9.97 9.21 -19.34
N ALA A 451 10.00 10.25 -20.19
CA ALA A 451 9.87 11.64 -19.74
C ALA A 451 8.44 12.04 -19.36
N ALA A 452 7.42 11.34 -19.87
CA ALA A 452 6.01 11.63 -19.60
C ALA A 452 5.55 11.10 -18.24
N TYR A 453 6.23 10.10 -17.68
CA TYR A 453 5.83 9.44 -16.43
C TYR A 453 6.92 9.50 -15.37
N ALA A 454 6.52 9.79 -14.13
CA ALA A 454 7.43 9.74 -12.98
C ALA A 454 7.85 8.31 -12.59
N SER A 455 7.12 7.29 -13.04
CA SER A 455 7.38 5.87 -12.78
C SER A 455 6.73 4.96 -13.84
N TYR A 456 7.22 3.72 -13.95
CA TYR A 456 6.57 2.68 -14.78
C TYR A 456 5.15 2.37 -14.32
N ASP A 457 4.90 2.39 -13.01
CA ASP A 457 3.54 2.20 -12.48
C ASP A 457 2.58 3.29 -12.99
N ALA A 458 3.03 4.54 -13.11
CA ALA A 458 2.20 5.62 -13.65
C ALA A 458 1.93 5.43 -15.16
N GLN A 459 2.92 4.91 -15.89
CA GLN A 459 2.80 4.57 -17.31
C GLN A 459 1.81 3.41 -17.53
N ASP A 460 1.94 2.33 -16.77
CA ASP A 460 1.10 1.13 -16.87
C ASP A 460 -0.35 1.38 -16.42
N ARG A 461 -0.64 2.57 -15.87
CA ARG A 461 -1.97 3.04 -15.48
C ARG A 461 -2.55 4.09 -16.42
N ASP A 462 -1.86 4.50 -17.48
CA ASP A 462 -2.42 5.46 -18.44
C ASP A 462 -3.37 4.81 -19.44
N TYR A 463 -4.52 4.39 -18.92
CA TYR A 463 -5.62 3.87 -19.72
C TYR A 463 -6.29 4.92 -20.62
N SER A 464 -5.80 6.17 -20.66
CA SER A 464 -6.22 7.11 -21.72
C SER A 464 -5.65 6.73 -23.09
N LEU A 465 -4.58 5.93 -23.10
CA LEU A 465 -3.93 5.44 -24.31
C LEU A 465 -4.50 4.10 -24.81
N ALA A 466 -5.34 3.43 -24.01
CA ALA A 466 -5.92 2.13 -24.35
C ALA A 466 -6.65 2.15 -25.71
N GLY A 467 -6.30 1.25 -26.61
CA GLY A 467 -6.85 1.15 -27.96
C GLY A 467 -6.24 2.11 -29.00
N LEU A 468 -5.16 2.86 -28.67
CA LEU A 468 -4.47 3.71 -29.64
C LEU A 468 -3.77 2.91 -30.74
N ALA A 469 -3.39 1.66 -30.50
CA ALA A 469 -2.70 0.83 -31.47
C ALA A 469 -3.61 0.25 -32.57
N GLY A 470 -4.94 0.39 -32.42
CA GLY A 470 -5.95 -0.14 -33.35
C GLY A 470 -6.57 -1.44 -32.86
#